data_AF-A0A838E899-F1
#
_entry.id   AF-A0A838E899-F1
#
_cell.length_a   1.000
_cell.length_b   1.000
_cell.length_c   1.000
_cell.angle_alpha   90.00
_cell.angle_beta   90.00
_cell.angle_gamma   90.00
#
_symmetry.space_group_name_H-M   'P 1'
#
loop_
_entity.id
_entity.type
_entity.pdbx_description
1 polymer ?
#
loop_
_entity_poly.entity_id
_entity_poly.type
_entity_poly.pdbx_seq_one_letter_code
_entity_poly.pdbx_strand_id
1 'polypeptide(L)'
;MDLPLDLETLLRTLRAHGVVFALVFGSHAEGRPRAGSDIDLALWSDRGVDDWRLRGNLPDRVDILDLTSAPDDLAGRVAMTGVVVLDDDPPQRIRWQADTRKRHLDEALRRERFRRDFVRAHG
;
A
#
# COMPACT_ATOMS: atom_id res chain seq x y z
N MET A 1 -6.42 -11.61 -10.00
CA MET A 1 -7.11 -10.42 -9.49
C MET A 1 -7.82 -9.81 -10.66
N ASP A 2 -9.14 -9.68 -10.58
CA ASP A 2 -9.94 -9.03 -11.62
C ASP A 2 -10.06 -7.56 -11.23
N LEU A 3 -9.28 -6.69 -11.87
CA LEU A 3 -9.35 -5.25 -11.64
C LEU A 3 -10.38 -4.68 -12.63
N PRO A 4 -11.34 -3.87 -12.20
CA PRO A 4 -12.34 -3.27 -13.09
C PRO A 4 -11.78 -2.14 -13.97
N LEU A 5 -10.49 -2.21 -14.35
CA LEU A 5 -9.74 -1.22 -15.11
C LEU A 5 -8.85 -1.88 -16.16
N ASP A 6 -8.55 -1.18 -17.24
CA ASP A 6 -7.54 -1.61 -18.20
C ASP A 6 -6.14 -1.58 -17.55
N LEU A 7 -5.64 -2.77 -17.21
CA LEU A 7 -4.34 -2.96 -16.57
C LEU A 7 -3.20 -2.40 -17.41
N GLU A 8 -3.25 -2.52 -18.74
CA GLU A 8 -2.15 -2.05 -19.59
C GLU A 8 -2.03 -0.53 -19.55
N THR A 9 -3.16 0.18 -19.64
CA THR A 9 -3.21 1.64 -19.49
C THR A 9 -2.75 2.07 -18.11
N LEU A 10 -3.21 1.39 -17.04
CA LEU A 10 -2.77 1.67 -15.67
C LEU A 10 -1.24 1.59 -15.55
N LEU A 11 -0.64 0.48 -15.98
CA LEU A 11 0.81 0.27 -15.87
C LEU A 11 1.61 1.31 -16.67
N ARG A 12 1.14 1.67 -17.88
CA ARG A 12 1.75 2.74 -18.69
C ARG A 12 1.69 4.08 -17.98
N THR A 13 0.54 4.44 -17.41
CA THR A 13 0.39 5.67 -16.63
C THR A 13 1.33 5.68 -15.42
N LEU A 14 1.35 4.62 -14.61
CA LEU A 14 2.22 4.54 -13.43
C LEU A 14 3.70 4.76 -13.78
N ARG A 15 4.19 4.08 -14.83
CA ARG A 15 5.57 4.24 -15.30
C ARG A 15 5.86 5.65 -15.82
N ALA A 16 4.93 6.27 -16.54
CA ALA A 16 5.08 7.63 -17.05
C ALA A 16 5.22 8.67 -15.91
N HIS A 17 4.71 8.35 -14.72
CA HIS A 17 4.84 9.15 -13.51
C HIS A 17 5.98 8.69 -12.59
N GLY A 18 6.86 7.81 -13.07
CA GLY A 18 8.08 7.39 -12.34
C GLY A 18 7.81 6.44 -11.16
N VAL A 19 6.66 5.76 -11.14
CA VAL A 19 6.39 4.69 -10.18
C VAL A 19 7.27 3.49 -10.50
N VAL A 20 7.96 2.98 -9.49
CA VAL A 20 8.89 1.84 -9.58
C VAL A 20 8.17 0.53 -9.25
N PHE A 21 7.38 0.52 -8.19
CA PHE A 21 6.50 -0.59 -7.87
C PHE A 21 5.17 -0.10 -7.31
N ALA A 22 4.14 -0.93 -7.49
CA ALA A 22 2.80 -0.66 -7.03
C ALA A 22 2.15 -1.92 -6.45
N LEU A 23 1.40 -1.73 -5.37
CA LEU A 23 0.70 -2.78 -4.63
C LEU A 23 -0.78 -2.42 -4.55
N VAL A 24 -1.66 -3.32 -4.94
CA VAL A 24 -3.08 -3.21 -4.57
C VAL A 24 -3.24 -3.66 -3.12
N PHE A 25 -3.97 -2.90 -2.33
CA PHE A 25 -4.28 -3.23 -0.93
C PHE A 25 -5.79 -3.11 -0.66
N GLY A 26 -6.20 -3.22 0.60
CA GLY A 26 -7.60 -3.08 1.00
C GLY A 26 -8.49 -4.23 0.52
N SER A 27 -9.77 -3.93 0.30
CA SER A 27 -10.80 -4.94 0.01
C SER A 27 -10.54 -5.73 -1.27
N HIS A 28 -9.84 -5.12 -2.24
CA HIS A 28 -9.46 -5.75 -3.49
C HIS A 28 -8.32 -6.77 -3.32
N ALA A 29 -7.36 -6.50 -2.42
CA ALA A 29 -6.31 -7.46 -2.08
C ALA A 29 -6.84 -8.64 -1.26
N GLU A 30 -7.87 -8.42 -0.42
CA GLU A 30 -8.46 -9.45 0.44
C GLU A 30 -9.50 -10.34 -0.27
N GLY A 31 -9.76 -10.12 -1.57
CA GLY A 31 -10.74 -10.88 -2.35
C GLY A 31 -12.20 -10.66 -1.91
N ARG A 32 -12.47 -9.57 -1.18
CA ARG A 32 -13.81 -9.18 -0.72
C ARG A 32 -14.22 -7.79 -1.23
N PRO A 33 -14.10 -7.50 -2.54
CA PRO A 33 -14.54 -6.21 -3.07
C PRO A 33 -16.06 -6.08 -2.88
N ARG A 34 -16.51 -4.91 -2.41
CA ARG A 34 -17.94 -4.58 -2.41
C ARG A 34 -18.29 -3.97 -3.77
N ALA A 35 -19.54 -4.07 -4.19
CA ALA A 35 -19.99 -3.38 -5.40
C ALA A 35 -19.75 -1.88 -5.25
N GLY A 36 -18.91 -1.30 -6.13
CA GLY A 36 -18.53 0.10 -6.08
C GLY A 36 -17.33 0.44 -5.18
N SER A 37 -16.60 -0.56 -4.65
CA SER A 37 -15.34 -0.30 -3.95
C SER A 37 -14.33 0.37 -4.89
N ASP A 38 -13.65 1.40 -4.39
CA ASP A 38 -12.48 1.98 -5.03
C ASP A 38 -11.28 1.02 -4.94
N ILE A 39 -10.34 1.16 -5.86
CA ILE A 39 -9.10 0.39 -5.92
C ILE A 39 -8.05 1.15 -5.13
N ASP A 40 -7.65 0.59 -4.00
CA ASP A 40 -6.56 1.12 -3.18
C ASP A 40 -5.20 0.72 -3.77
N LEU A 41 -4.44 1.70 -4.22
CA LEU A 41 -3.16 1.54 -4.91
C LEU A 41 -2.04 2.21 -4.12
N ALA A 42 -1.13 1.41 -3.57
CA ALA A 42 0.05 1.90 -2.88
C ALA A 42 1.24 1.95 -3.83
N LEU A 43 1.92 3.09 -3.88
CA LEU A 43 2.90 3.42 -4.88
C LEU A 43 4.24 3.76 -4.27
N TRP A 44 5.32 3.31 -4.91
CA TRP A 44 6.68 3.74 -4.60
C TRP A 44 7.31 4.41 -5.81
N SER A 45 7.97 5.54 -5.57
CA SER A 45 8.88 6.19 -6.51
C SER A 45 10.10 6.70 -5.76
N ASP A 46 11.28 6.61 -6.38
CA ASP A 46 12.52 7.13 -5.78
C ASP A 46 12.53 8.66 -5.63
N ARG A 47 11.68 9.36 -6.40
CA ARG A 47 11.57 10.82 -6.38
C ARG A 47 10.31 11.33 -5.67
N GLY A 48 9.52 10.44 -5.09
CA GLY A 48 8.17 10.73 -4.62
C GLY A 48 7.15 10.76 -5.77
N VAL A 49 5.87 10.61 -5.43
CA VAL A 49 4.77 10.61 -6.41
C VAL A 49 4.07 11.96 -6.41
N ASP A 50 3.92 12.57 -7.59
CA ASP A 50 3.02 13.72 -7.76
C ASP A 50 1.57 13.23 -7.80
N ASP A 51 0.96 13.12 -6.61
CA ASP A 51 -0.39 12.57 -6.41
C ASP A 51 -1.44 13.32 -7.24
N TRP A 52 -1.38 14.65 -7.31
CA TRP A 52 -2.36 15.45 -8.08
C TRP A 52 -2.32 15.10 -9.56
N ARG A 53 -1.10 15.08 -10.13
CA ARG A 53 -0.90 14.83 -11.56
C ARG A 53 -1.24 13.39 -11.90
N LEU A 54 -0.95 12.46 -11.00
CA LEU A 54 -1.25 11.05 -11.21
C LEU A 54 -2.76 10.78 -11.14
N ARG A 55 -3.48 11.33 -10.14
CA ARG A 55 -4.95 11.21 -10.03
C ARG A 55 -5.67 11.73 -11.27
N GLY A 56 -5.22 12.84 -11.86
CA GLY A 56 -5.80 13.36 -13.11
C GLY A 56 -5.64 12.46 -14.35
N ASN A 57 -4.78 11.44 -14.28
CA ASN A 57 -4.55 10.47 -15.35
C ASN A 57 -5.04 9.05 -14.99
N LEU A 58 -5.66 8.90 -13.81
CA LEU A 58 -6.24 7.64 -13.35
C LEU A 58 -7.78 7.75 -13.30
N PRO A 59 -8.49 6.63 -13.40
CA PRO A 59 -9.93 6.61 -13.20
C PRO A 59 -10.31 7.09 -11.79
N ASP A 60 -11.46 7.77 -11.66
CA ASP A 60 -11.96 8.35 -10.40
C ASP A 60 -12.08 7.35 -9.22
N ARG A 61 -12.08 6.05 -9.52
CA ARG A 61 -12.20 4.95 -8.56
C ARG A 61 -10.88 4.41 -8.05
N VAL A 62 -9.77 5.15 -8.21
CA VAL A 62 -8.45 4.73 -7.73
C VAL A 62 -8.00 5.65 -6.61
N ASP A 63 -7.83 5.07 -5.43
CA ASP A 63 -7.26 5.75 -4.28
C ASP A 63 -5.77 5.47 -4.17
N ILE A 64 -4.98 6.53 -4.13
CA ILE A 64 -3.52 6.45 -4.14
C ILE A 64 -2.97 6.64 -2.74
N LEU A 65 -2.01 5.80 -2.39
CA LEU A 65 -1.17 5.94 -1.21
C LEU A 65 0.30 6.02 -1.64
N ASP A 66 0.98 7.13 -1.32
CA ASP A 66 2.43 7.24 -1.48
C ASP A 66 3.16 6.53 -0.33
N LEU A 67 3.89 5.47 -0.64
CA LEU A 67 4.62 4.65 0.32
C LEU A 67 5.85 5.35 0.94
N THR A 68 6.31 6.45 0.35
CA THR A 68 7.41 7.25 0.91
C THR A 68 6.96 8.13 2.08
N SER A 69 5.67 8.45 2.15
CA SER A 69 5.06 9.34 3.16
C SER A 69 3.90 8.71 3.94
N ALA A 70 3.58 7.44 3.65
CA ALA A 70 2.49 6.71 4.29
C ALA A 70 2.68 6.59 5.82
N PRO A 71 1.61 6.74 6.62
CA PRO A 71 1.64 6.43 8.05
C PRO A 71 2.08 4.98 8.31
N ASP A 72 2.90 4.75 9.35
CA ASP A 72 3.54 3.46 9.62
C ASP A 72 2.57 2.29 9.76
N ASP A 73 1.41 2.50 10.38
CA ASP A 73 0.38 1.45 10.47
C ASP A 73 -0.15 1.04 9.09
N LEU A 74 -0.41 2.01 8.23
CA LEU A 74 -0.95 1.77 6.89
C LEU A 74 0.12 1.17 5.98
N ALA A 75 1.34 1.70 5.99
CA ALA A 75 2.49 1.12 5.29
C ALA A 75 2.73 -0.33 5.73
N GLY A 76 2.62 -0.60 7.03
CA GLY A 76 2.70 -1.94 7.62
C GLY A 76 1.64 -2.89 7.06
N ARG A 77 0.37 -2.46 7.04
CA ARG A 77 -0.72 -3.25 6.44
C ARG A 77 -0.47 -3.55 4.96
N VAL A 78 -0.10 -2.55 4.17
CA VAL A 78 0.25 -2.73 2.75
C VAL A 78 1.42 -3.70 2.58
N ALA A 79 2.46 -3.58 3.39
CA ALA A 79 3.60 -4.48 3.31
C ALA A 79 3.21 -5.94 3.63
N MET A 80 2.24 -6.15 4.52
CA MET A 80 1.77 -7.48 4.92
C MET A 80 0.82 -8.12 3.89
N THR A 81 -0.11 -7.35 3.31
CA THR A 81 -1.22 -7.90 2.50
C THR A 81 -1.22 -7.46 1.04
N GLY A 82 -0.40 -6.47 0.69
CA GLY A 82 -0.39 -5.87 -0.64
C GLY A 82 0.00 -6.86 -1.74
N VAL A 83 -0.76 -6.82 -2.84
CA VAL A 83 -0.55 -7.66 -4.01
C VAL A 83 0.12 -6.84 -5.11
N VAL A 84 1.22 -7.36 -5.65
CA VAL A 84 2.02 -6.69 -6.68
C VAL A 84 1.23 -6.53 -7.98
N VAL A 85 1.18 -5.31 -8.49
CA VAL A 85 0.64 -5.00 -9.83
C VAL A 85 1.69 -4.42 -10.78
N LEU A 86 2.69 -3.70 -10.25
CA LEU A 86 3.88 -3.23 -10.95
C LEU A 86 5.12 -3.53 -10.09
N ASP A 87 6.20 -4.01 -10.72
CA ASP A 87 7.47 -4.28 -10.04
C ASP A 87 8.64 -4.15 -11.03
N ASP A 88 9.04 -2.91 -11.31
CA ASP A 88 10.17 -2.63 -12.21
C ASP A 88 11.53 -2.68 -11.46
N ASP A 89 11.53 -2.73 -10.11
CA ASP A 89 12.70 -2.99 -9.25
C ASP A 89 12.35 -3.92 -8.07
N PRO A 90 12.35 -5.25 -8.30
CA PRO A 90 12.03 -6.23 -7.26
C PRO A 90 12.95 -6.17 -6.03
N PRO A 91 14.28 -5.97 -6.14
CA PRO A 91 15.14 -5.74 -4.99
C PRO A 91 14.67 -4.57 -4.11
N GLN A 92 14.33 -3.42 -4.70
CA GLN A 92 13.84 -2.26 -3.97
C GLN A 92 12.51 -2.56 -3.27
N ARG A 93 11.55 -3.19 -3.96
CA ARG A 93 10.28 -3.60 -3.35
C ARG A 93 10.48 -4.56 -2.18
N ILE A 94 11.31 -5.59 -2.35
CA ILE A 94 11.57 -6.60 -1.32
C ILE A 94 12.19 -5.96 -0.09
N ARG A 95 13.17 -5.05 -0.28
CA ARG A 95 13.78 -4.30 0.81
C ARG A 95 12.75 -3.47 1.57
N TRP A 96 11.96 -2.67 0.85
CA TRP A 96 10.90 -1.87 1.46
C TRP A 96 9.89 -2.74 2.24
N GLN A 97 9.44 -3.86 1.65
CA GLN A 97 8.51 -4.78 2.31
C GLN A 97 9.12 -5.39 3.57
N ALA A 98 10.36 -5.88 3.51
CA ALA A 98 11.02 -6.51 4.65
C ALA A 98 11.20 -5.54 5.82
N ASP A 99 11.72 -4.34 5.55
CA ASP A 99 11.94 -3.31 6.56
C ASP A 99 10.62 -2.84 7.19
N THR A 100 9.59 -2.63 6.36
CA THR A 100 8.28 -2.16 6.82
C THR A 100 7.54 -3.22 7.64
N ARG A 101 7.59 -4.49 7.24
CA ARG A 101 7.01 -5.61 8.01
C ARG A 101 7.65 -5.72 9.39
N LYS A 102 8.98 -5.63 9.45
CA LYS A 102 9.72 -5.67 10.71
C LYS A 102 9.26 -4.57 11.67
N ARG A 103 9.25 -3.31 11.21
CA ARG A 103 8.79 -2.17 12.02
C ARG A 103 7.36 -2.35 12.50
N HIS A 104 6.46 -2.76 11.61
CA HIS A 104 5.04 -2.94 11.94
C HIS A 104 4.83 -4.02 13.03
N LEU A 105 5.52 -5.15 12.92
CA LEU A 105 5.43 -6.24 13.90
C LEU A 105 6.04 -5.85 15.26
N ASP A 106 7.16 -5.13 15.26
CA ASP A 106 7.78 -4.61 16.48
C ASP A 106 6.83 -3.65 17.22
N GLU A 107 6.13 -2.79 16.50
CA GLU A 107 5.11 -1.90 17.07
C GLU A 107 3.87 -2.63 17.56
N ALA A 108 3.37 -3.61 16.81
CA ALA A 108 2.24 -4.43 17.23
C ALA A 108 2.53 -5.13 18.57
N LEU A 109 3.74 -5.67 18.72
CA LEU A 109 4.20 -6.26 19.98
C LEU A 109 4.27 -5.23 21.12
N ARG A 110 4.75 -4.01 20.85
CA ARG A 110 4.78 -2.92 21.84
C ARG A 110 3.37 -2.53 22.30
N ARG A 111 2.43 -2.36 21.36
CA ARG A 111 1.02 -2.04 21.66
C ARG A 111 0.36 -3.12 22.51
N GLU A 112 0.61 -4.38 22.19
CA GLU A 112 0.05 -5.51 22.93
C GLU A 112 0.56 -5.58 24.37
N ARG A 113 1.87 -5.37 24.58
CA ARG A 113 2.45 -5.30 25.93
C ARG A 113 1.82 -4.18 26.76
N PHE A 114 1.73 -2.98 26.18
CA PHE A 114 1.12 -1.83 26.84
C PHE A 114 -0.35 -2.10 27.22
N ARG A 115 -1.14 -2.68 26.29
CA ARG A 115 -2.53 -3.06 26.53
C ARG A 115 -2.66 -4.02 27.72
N ARG A 116 -1.84 -5.07 27.74
CA ARG A 116 -1.84 -6.06 28.83
C ARG A 116 -1.48 -5.43 30.17
N ASP A 117 -0.47 -4.57 30.20
CA ASP A 117 -0.01 -3.94 31.43
C ASP A 117 -1.05 -2.92 31.95
N PHE A 118 -1.71 -2.19 31.06
CA PHE A 118 -2.83 -1.30 31.41
C PHE A 118 -4.00 -2.07 32.05
N VAL A 119 -4.44 -3.16 31.42
CA VAL A 119 -5.51 -4.03 31.95
C VAL A 119 -5.13 -4.61 33.31
N ARG A 120 -3.87 -5.06 33.49
CA ARG A 120 -3.39 -5.59 34.77
C ARG A 120 -3.35 -4.54 35.89
N ALA A 121 -3.08 -3.28 35.56
CA ALA A 121 -2.93 -2.22 36.55
C ALA A 121 -4.26 -1.54 36.95
N HIS A 122 -5.32 -1.67 36.13
CA HIS A 122 -6.59 -0.94 36.31
C HIS A 122 -7.85 -1.81 36.19
N GLY A 123 -7.70 -3.14 36.13
CA GLY A 123 -8.80 -4.12 36.15
C GLY A 123 -8.75 -4.97 37.39
#